data_AF-A0AB38BRX3-F1
#
_entry.id   AF-A0AB38BRX3-F1
#
_cell.length_a   1.000
_cell.length_b   1.000
_cell.length_c   1.000
_cell.angle_alpha   90.00
_cell.angle_beta   90.00
_cell.angle_gamma   90.00
#
_symmetry.space_group_name_H-M   'P 1'
#
loop_
_entity.id
_entity.type
_entity.pdbx_description
1 polymer ?
#
loop_
_entity_poly.entity_id
_entity_poly.type
_entity_poly.pdbx_seq_one_letter_code
_entity_poly.pdbx_strand_id
1 'polypeptide(L)'
;MNTPGTYSPDTPVPASQRVFGGRDLFSLWFSLGIGLMVLQTGALLAPGLGMSGSMLAIFLGTLVGVLLLASVGVIGSYTGLSSMAALKLSLGSKGASLPAVLNLLQLIGWGAFEIIVMRDAASLLGARAFAEGSLWSSPLLWTLLFGALATLLAVSGPLTFVRRFLRKWGLWILLTACAWLTWNLLAKADLAALWATSGDGSLPFASGFDIAIAMPLSWLPLIADYSRFGQRAKSVFGGTAAGFFIGNFWLMSLGVAYTLAFAPSGEVNALLLALAGAGLGIPLLLILLDETENAFADIHSAAVSSALLSRIKVEHLALAIGVVCTLIACLAPLAQYQNFLLLIGSVFAPLFGVVLVDHFILRGRSGQVAEGGLRWMSLLAWLGGLSTYHLLANLYPEVGATLPALIVAGVLQLLIGGAINRDRGTVPT
;
A
#
# COMPACT_ATOMS: atom_id res chain seq x y z
N MET A 1 -22.34 -31.26 -1.05
CA MET A 1 -20.88 -31.26 -0.92
C MET A 1 -20.34 -30.15 -1.80
N ASN A 2 -20.10 -28.97 -1.24
CA ASN A 2 -19.48 -27.88 -1.98
C ASN A 2 -18.03 -28.28 -2.24
N THR A 3 -17.65 -28.36 -3.51
CA THR A 3 -16.24 -28.37 -3.89
C THR A 3 -15.58 -27.19 -3.16
N PRO A 4 -14.54 -27.40 -2.33
CA PRO A 4 -13.83 -26.29 -1.74
C PRO A 4 -13.31 -25.47 -2.90
N GLY A 5 -13.78 -24.23 -3.02
CA GLY A 5 -13.17 -23.28 -3.93
C GLY A 5 -11.67 -23.28 -3.66
N THR A 6 -10.88 -23.29 -4.73
CA THR A 6 -9.40 -23.30 -4.71
C THR A 6 -8.80 -22.17 -3.87
N TYR A 7 -9.60 -21.23 -3.40
CA TYR A 7 -9.25 -20.18 -2.45
C TYR A 7 -10.02 -20.37 -1.12
N SER A 8 -9.45 -21.13 -0.18
CA SER A 8 -9.91 -21.14 1.22
C SER A 8 -8.93 -20.33 2.08
N PRO A 9 -9.29 -19.10 2.50
CA PRO A 9 -8.37 -18.20 3.20
C PRO A 9 -7.95 -18.72 4.58
N ASP A 10 -8.79 -19.54 5.23
CA ASP A 10 -8.53 -20.10 6.55
C ASP A 10 -7.76 -21.44 6.54
N THR A 11 -7.58 -22.06 5.36
CA THR A 11 -6.91 -23.36 5.24
C THR A 11 -5.43 -23.16 4.88
N PRO A 12 -4.47 -23.67 5.67
CA PRO A 12 -3.05 -23.59 5.32
C PRO A 12 -2.73 -24.19 3.94
N VAL A 13 -1.92 -23.50 3.14
CA VAL A 13 -1.43 -24.01 1.84
C VAL A 13 -0.40 -25.13 2.07
N PRO A 14 -0.65 -26.35 1.54
CA PRO A 14 0.31 -27.46 1.62
C PRO A 14 1.62 -27.14 0.91
N ALA A 15 2.72 -27.74 1.37
CA ALA A 15 4.05 -27.51 0.78
C ALA A 15 4.13 -27.81 -0.73
N SER A 16 3.37 -28.81 -1.21
CA SER A 16 3.30 -29.18 -2.63
C SER A 16 2.68 -28.11 -3.54
N GLN A 17 1.90 -27.18 -2.97
CA GLN A 17 1.25 -26.09 -3.71
C GLN A 17 2.00 -24.76 -3.60
N ARG A 18 3.17 -24.74 -2.93
CA ARG A 18 3.98 -23.53 -2.76
C ARG A 18 4.92 -23.36 -3.95
N VAL A 19 4.46 -22.64 -4.95
CA VAL A 19 5.15 -22.49 -6.24
C VAL A 19 6.02 -21.24 -6.34
N PHE A 20 5.81 -20.23 -5.50
CA PHE A 20 6.52 -18.94 -5.64
C PHE A 20 7.95 -19.00 -5.09
N GLY A 21 8.90 -18.77 -5.98
CA GLY A 21 10.31 -18.56 -5.65
C GLY A 21 10.64 -17.09 -5.39
N GLY A 22 11.92 -16.81 -5.15
CA GLY A 22 12.38 -15.44 -4.89
C GLY A 22 12.23 -14.51 -6.09
N ARG A 23 12.33 -15.03 -7.32
CA ARG A 23 12.14 -14.25 -8.56
C ARG A 23 10.68 -13.88 -8.77
N ASP A 24 9.75 -14.80 -8.51
CA ASP A 24 8.32 -14.53 -8.65
C ASP A 24 7.87 -13.44 -7.67
N LEU A 25 8.34 -13.54 -6.42
CA LEU A 25 8.08 -12.54 -5.39
C LEU A 25 8.78 -11.22 -5.69
N PHE A 26 10.01 -11.25 -6.22
CA PHE A 26 10.66 -10.04 -6.70
C PHE A 26 9.81 -9.33 -7.75
N SER A 27 9.39 -10.03 -8.80
CA SER A 27 8.59 -9.45 -9.88
C SER A 27 7.24 -8.92 -9.38
N LEU A 28 6.57 -9.68 -8.49
CA LEU A 28 5.30 -9.26 -7.88
C LEU A 28 5.45 -7.97 -7.07
N TRP A 29 6.43 -7.94 -6.16
CA TRP A 29 6.60 -6.78 -5.27
C TRP A 29 7.23 -5.60 -5.99
N PHE A 30 8.03 -5.84 -7.02
CA PHE A 30 8.50 -4.79 -7.92
C PHE A 30 7.34 -4.16 -8.68
N SER A 31 6.42 -4.96 -9.25
CA SER A 31 5.25 -4.41 -9.93
C SER A 31 4.31 -3.64 -8.99
N LEU A 32 4.17 -4.06 -7.74
CA LEU A 32 3.36 -3.33 -6.74
C LEU A 32 4.07 -2.10 -6.17
N GLY A 33 5.40 -2.04 -6.31
CA GLY A 33 6.21 -0.88 -5.92
C GLY A 33 6.28 0.20 -7.00
N ILE A 34 5.63 0.02 -8.14
CA ILE A 34 5.60 0.99 -9.23
C ILE A 34 4.16 1.41 -9.52
N GLY A 35 3.93 2.71 -9.73
CA GLY A 35 2.60 3.28 -9.96
C GLY A 35 2.60 4.79 -9.80
N LEU A 36 1.52 5.41 -10.25
CA LEU A 36 1.27 6.85 -10.16
C LEU A 36 1.15 7.31 -8.71
N MET A 37 0.51 6.53 -7.84
CA MET A 37 0.42 6.87 -6.42
C MET A 37 1.80 6.81 -5.74
N VAL A 38 2.69 5.93 -6.20
CA VAL A 38 4.09 5.88 -5.75
C VAL A 38 4.83 7.16 -6.18
N LEU A 39 4.68 7.59 -7.43
CA LEU A 39 5.20 8.88 -7.91
C LEU A 39 4.64 10.04 -7.07
N GLN A 40 3.32 10.03 -6.83
CA GLN A 40 2.62 11.06 -6.07
C GLN A 40 3.12 11.13 -4.63
N THR A 41 3.42 9.98 -4.00
CA THR A 41 4.02 9.96 -2.65
C THR A 41 5.39 10.64 -2.64
N GLY A 42 6.20 10.40 -3.66
CA GLY A 42 7.46 11.12 -3.86
C GLY A 42 7.25 12.63 -4.01
N ALA A 43 6.28 13.03 -4.82
CA ALA A 43 5.96 14.43 -5.06
C ALA A 43 5.54 15.20 -3.79
N LEU A 44 4.89 14.54 -2.82
CA LEU A 44 4.54 15.16 -1.54
C LEU A 44 5.76 15.61 -0.73
N LEU A 45 6.90 14.94 -0.90
CA LEU A 45 8.12 15.22 -0.14
C LEU A 45 8.91 16.40 -0.73
N ALA A 46 8.79 16.61 -2.04
CA ALA A 46 9.62 17.52 -2.81
C ALA A 46 9.63 18.96 -2.28
N PRO A 47 8.48 19.64 -2.08
CA PRO A 47 8.46 21.04 -1.65
C PRO A 47 9.15 21.25 -0.29
N GLY A 48 8.84 20.38 0.68
CA GLY A 48 9.30 20.53 2.05
C GLY A 48 10.76 20.12 2.29
N LEU A 49 11.24 19.07 1.62
CA LEU A 49 12.56 18.49 1.88
C LEU A 49 13.60 18.75 0.78
N GLY A 50 13.17 19.22 -0.40
CA GLY A 50 14.03 19.32 -1.57
C GLY A 50 14.49 17.95 -2.07
N MET A 51 15.47 17.92 -2.98
CA MET A 51 15.87 16.66 -3.63
C MET A 51 16.60 15.73 -2.66
N SER A 52 17.69 16.20 -2.06
CA SER A 52 18.56 15.38 -1.19
C SER A 52 17.84 14.89 0.08
N GLY A 53 17.05 15.76 0.72
CA GLY A 53 16.25 15.41 1.89
C GLY A 53 15.18 14.37 1.56
N SER A 54 14.46 14.54 0.44
CA SER A 54 13.48 13.56 -0.01
C SER A 54 14.11 12.22 -0.35
N MET A 55 15.26 12.19 -1.05
CA MET A 55 15.97 10.94 -1.38
C MET A 55 16.31 10.15 -0.12
N LEU A 56 16.82 10.82 0.92
CA LEU A 56 17.18 10.18 2.17
C LEU A 56 15.94 9.66 2.91
N ALA A 57 14.86 10.45 2.95
CA ALA A 57 13.60 10.05 3.57
C ALA A 57 12.98 8.84 2.85
N ILE A 58 12.97 8.84 1.52
CA ILE A 58 12.49 7.73 0.69
C ILE A 58 13.34 6.48 0.91
N PHE A 59 14.67 6.62 0.87
CA PHE A 59 15.59 5.49 1.06
C PHE A 59 15.36 4.82 2.41
N LEU A 60 15.39 5.60 3.51
CA LEU A 60 15.25 5.06 4.86
C LEU A 60 13.83 4.54 5.13
N GLY A 61 12.80 5.32 4.75
CA GLY A 61 11.40 4.94 4.94
C GLY A 61 11.05 3.68 4.16
N THR A 62 11.45 3.60 2.89
CA THR A 62 11.25 2.40 2.06
C THR A 62 12.03 1.23 2.64
N LEU A 63 13.31 1.40 2.99
CA LEU A 63 14.14 0.31 3.54
C LEU A 63 13.50 -0.31 4.78
N VAL A 64 13.15 0.50 5.77
CA VAL A 64 12.52 0.01 7.00
C VAL A 64 11.19 -0.65 6.68
N GLY A 65 10.34 -0.01 5.87
CA GLY A 65 9.03 -0.53 5.52
C GLY A 65 9.08 -1.87 4.80
N VAL A 66 9.98 -2.04 3.83
CA VAL A 66 10.11 -3.32 3.10
C VAL A 66 10.69 -4.43 3.97
N LEU A 67 11.55 -4.11 4.93
CA LEU A 67 12.08 -5.09 5.89
C LEU A 67 10.97 -5.59 6.82
N LEU A 68 10.08 -4.71 7.27
CA LEU A 68 8.88 -5.08 8.03
C LEU A 68 7.94 -5.93 7.16
N LEU A 69 7.67 -5.48 5.93
CA LEU A 69 6.85 -6.19 4.96
C LEU A 69 7.38 -7.61 4.72
N ALA A 70 8.64 -7.74 4.33
CA ALA A 70 9.30 -9.01 4.12
C ALA A 70 9.28 -9.92 5.36
N SER A 71 9.44 -9.35 6.56
CA SER A 71 9.35 -10.09 7.83
C SER A 71 7.96 -10.67 8.07
N VAL A 72 6.91 -9.90 7.80
CA VAL A 72 5.52 -10.38 7.87
C VAL A 72 5.23 -11.40 6.77
N GLY A 73 5.78 -11.21 5.57
CA GLY A 73 5.68 -12.20 4.50
C GLY A 73 6.27 -13.57 4.87
N VAL A 74 7.35 -13.59 5.64
CA VAL A 74 7.91 -14.84 6.17
C VAL A 74 6.89 -15.61 7.04
N ILE A 75 6.04 -14.91 7.81
CA ILE A 75 4.96 -15.53 8.60
C ILE A 75 3.99 -16.30 7.70
N GLY A 76 3.57 -15.69 6.58
CA GLY A 76 2.72 -16.35 5.58
C GLY A 76 3.37 -17.60 5.01
N SER A 77 4.68 -17.56 4.73
CA SER A 77 5.42 -18.72 4.23
C SER A 77 5.56 -19.85 5.26
N TYR A 78 5.66 -19.56 6.55
CA TYR A 78 5.73 -20.59 7.59
C TYR A 78 4.35 -21.21 7.85
N THR A 79 3.33 -20.37 7.98
CA THR A 79 1.99 -20.80 8.39
C THR A 79 1.15 -21.33 7.23
N GLY A 80 1.40 -20.88 6.00
CA GLY A 80 0.55 -21.16 4.84
C GLY A 80 -0.82 -20.47 4.89
N LEU A 81 -1.05 -19.60 5.86
CA LEU A 81 -2.32 -18.89 6.09
C LEU A 81 -2.39 -17.59 5.29
N SER A 82 -3.62 -17.16 4.97
CA SER A 82 -3.90 -15.80 4.50
C SER A 82 -3.51 -14.76 5.55
N SER A 83 -3.39 -13.50 5.14
CA SER A 83 -3.05 -12.39 6.04
C SER A 83 -4.05 -12.28 7.19
N MET A 84 -5.35 -12.31 6.87
CA MET A 84 -6.41 -12.22 7.88
C MET A 84 -6.46 -13.45 8.78
N ALA A 85 -6.18 -14.65 8.27
CA ALA A 85 -6.08 -15.85 9.10
C ALA A 85 -4.83 -15.84 10.00
N ALA A 86 -3.70 -15.32 9.51
CA ALA A 86 -2.47 -15.21 10.30
C ALA A 86 -2.63 -14.22 11.48
N LEU A 87 -3.41 -13.14 11.32
CA LEU A 87 -3.71 -12.20 12.40
C LEU A 87 -4.49 -12.85 13.57
N LYS A 88 -5.29 -13.90 13.29
CA LYS A 88 -6.00 -14.65 14.35
C LYS A 88 -5.02 -15.31 15.34
N LEU A 89 -3.79 -15.63 14.90
CA LEU A 89 -2.76 -16.17 15.77
C LEU A 89 -2.33 -15.17 16.85
N SER A 90 -2.22 -13.89 16.48
CA SER A 90 -1.71 -12.83 17.38
C SER A 90 -2.83 -12.13 18.17
N LEU A 91 -4.05 -12.07 17.62
CA LEU A 91 -5.17 -11.28 18.17
C LEU A 91 -6.38 -12.12 18.62
N GLY A 92 -6.41 -13.40 18.26
CA GLY A 92 -7.57 -14.26 18.43
C GLY A 92 -8.63 -14.06 17.34
N SER A 93 -9.59 -14.99 17.26
CA SER A 93 -10.58 -15.06 16.16
C SER A 93 -11.51 -13.84 16.13
N LYS A 94 -11.93 -13.36 17.30
CA LYS A 94 -12.74 -12.13 17.43
C LYS A 94 -11.88 -10.88 17.20
N GLY A 95 -10.61 -10.88 17.63
CA GLY A 95 -9.73 -9.71 17.58
C GLY A 95 -9.28 -9.38 16.17
N ALA A 96 -9.06 -10.40 15.33
CA ALA A 96 -8.68 -10.22 13.93
C ALA A 96 -9.76 -9.53 13.07
N SER A 97 -11.01 -9.46 13.55
CA SER A 97 -12.09 -8.75 12.84
C SER A 97 -11.83 -7.24 12.73
N LEU A 98 -11.21 -6.62 13.74
CA LEU A 98 -10.96 -5.19 13.76
C LEU A 98 -9.93 -4.77 12.69
N PRO A 99 -8.73 -5.38 12.60
CA PRO A 99 -7.83 -5.14 11.47
C PRO A 99 -8.43 -5.48 10.11
N ALA A 100 -9.32 -6.48 10.03
CA ALA A 100 -9.97 -6.83 8.77
C ALA A 100 -10.91 -5.72 8.27
N VAL A 101 -11.69 -5.10 9.18
CA VAL A 101 -12.51 -3.94 8.86
C VAL A 101 -11.65 -2.73 8.49
N LEU A 102 -10.57 -2.48 9.22
CA LEU A 102 -9.65 -1.38 8.90
C LEU A 102 -8.96 -1.58 7.54
N ASN A 103 -8.59 -2.82 7.21
CA ASN A 103 -8.05 -3.16 5.89
C ASN A 103 -9.10 -2.99 4.78
N LEU A 104 -10.36 -3.33 5.06
CA LEU A 104 -11.45 -3.06 4.13
C LEU A 104 -11.60 -1.56 3.86
N LEU A 105 -11.56 -0.73 4.92
CA LEU A 105 -11.60 0.73 4.78
C LEU A 105 -10.39 1.28 4.02
N GLN A 106 -9.20 0.70 4.25
CA GLN A 106 -7.99 1.03 3.51
C GLN A 106 -8.17 0.73 2.01
N LEU A 107 -8.68 -0.45 1.63
CA LEU A 107 -8.89 -0.81 0.23
C LEU A 107 -9.93 0.11 -0.45
N ILE A 108 -10.99 0.50 0.27
CA ILE A 108 -11.94 1.52 -0.21
C ILE A 108 -11.22 2.86 -0.44
N GLY A 109 -10.34 3.25 0.50
CA GLY A 109 -9.52 4.44 0.38
C GLY A 109 -8.60 4.42 -0.84
N TRP A 110 -7.86 3.33 -1.05
CA TRP A 110 -7.01 3.16 -2.24
C TRP A 110 -7.84 3.23 -3.52
N GLY A 111 -8.93 2.46 -3.62
CA GLY A 111 -9.81 2.52 -4.79
C GLY A 111 -10.36 3.92 -5.06
N ALA A 112 -10.65 4.72 -4.03
CA ALA A 112 -11.05 6.12 -4.18
C ALA A 112 -9.89 7.01 -4.66
N PHE A 113 -8.70 6.90 -4.07
CA PHE A 113 -7.53 7.68 -4.47
C PHE A 113 -7.05 7.35 -5.88
N GLU A 114 -7.15 6.09 -6.31
CA GLU A 114 -6.87 5.72 -7.69
C GLU A 114 -7.84 6.40 -8.66
N ILE A 115 -9.15 6.46 -8.32
CA ILE A 115 -10.12 7.21 -9.14
C ILE A 115 -9.82 8.72 -9.13
N ILE A 116 -9.41 9.28 -8.00
CA ILE A 116 -9.06 10.71 -7.86
C ILE A 116 -7.86 11.05 -8.75
N VAL A 117 -6.78 10.28 -8.66
CA VAL A 117 -5.56 10.56 -9.44
C VAL A 117 -5.81 10.36 -10.94
N MET A 118 -6.57 9.32 -11.32
CA MET A 118 -6.95 9.09 -12.70
C MET A 118 -7.83 10.21 -13.26
N ARG A 119 -8.81 10.69 -12.47
CA ARG A 119 -9.60 11.87 -12.82
C ARG A 119 -8.69 13.06 -13.08
N ASP A 120 -7.85 13.40 -12.12
CA ASP A 120 -7.10 14.66 -12.15
C ASP A 120 -6.11 14.64 -13.32
N ALA A 121 -5.46 13.51 -13.56
CA ALA A 121 -4.59 13.29 -14.70
C ALA A 121 -5.34 13.38 -16.04
N ALA A 122 -6.49 12.70 -16.18
CA ALA A 122 -7.27 12.72 -17.42
C ALA A 122 -7.88 14.09 -17.70
N SER A 123 -8.31 14.81 -16.67
CA SER A 123 -8.80 16.18 -16.75
C SER A 123 -7.73 17.14 -17.27
N LEU A 124 -6.50 17.02 -16.77
CA LEU A 124 -5.35 17.81 -17.23
C LEU A 124 -4.97 17.49 -18.67
N LEU A 125 -4.95 16.21 -19.05
CA LEU A 125 -4.69 15.78 -20.42
C LEU A 125 -5.79 16.25 -21.38
N GLY A 126 -7.04 16.19 -20.97
CA GLY A 126 -8.19 16.67 -21.73
C GLY A 126 -8.16 18.17 -21.97
N ALA A 127 -7.81 18.97 -20.95
CA ALA A 127 -7.62 20.42 -21.09
C ALA A 127 -6.51 20.76 -22.10
N ARG A 128 -5.40 20.02 -22.07
CA ARG A 128 -4.28 20.20 -23.02
C ARG A 128 -4.64 19.82 -24.45
N ALA A 129 -5.46 18.78 -24.64
CA ALA A 129 -5.78 18.25 -25.98
C ALA A 129 -6.96 18.98 -26.65
N PHE A 130 -7.97 19.43 -25.89
CA PHE A 130 -9.26 19.89 -26.43
C PHE A 130 -9.68 21.31 -25.98
N ALA A 131 -8.75 22.10 -25.43
CA ALA A 131 -8.92 23.44 -24.85
C ALA A 131 -9.58 23.51 -23.46
N GLU A 132 -9.21 24.55 -22.71
CA GLU A 132 -9.76 24.85 -21.37
C GLU A 132 -11.27 25.12 -21.45
N GLY A 133 -12.06 24.43 -20.63
CA GLY A 133 -13.53 24.54 -20.61
C GLY A 133 -14.28 23.49 -21.45
N SER A 134 -13.56 22.61 -22.14
CA SER A 134 -14.16 21.43 -22.79
C SER A 134 -14.76 20.46 -21.78
N LEU A 135 -15.78 19.68 -22.18
CA LEU A 135 -16.33 18.59 -21.37
C LEU A 135 -15.23 17.60 -20.93
N TRP A 136 -14.20 17.42 -21.76
CA TRP A 136 -13.04 16.56 -21.48
C TRP A 136 -12.08 17.12 -20.41
N SER A 137 -12.27 18.38 -20.00
CA SER A 137 -11.58 18.98 -18.85
C SER A 137 -12.40 18.91 -17.56
N SER A 138 -13.57 18.26 -17.58
CA SER A 138 -14.44 18.13 -16.40
C SER A 138 -13.96 17.02 -15.46
N PRO A 139 -13.56 17.34 -14.22
CA PRO A 139 -13.12 16.33 -13.28
C PRO A 139 -14.27 15.38 -12.89
N LEU A 140 -15.51 15.89 -12.79
CA LEU A 140 -16.67 15.07 -12.46
C LEU A 140 -16.96 14.01 -13.53
N LEU A 141 -16.82 14.36 -14.81
CA LEU A 141 -17.00 13.42 -15.92
C LEU A 141 -16.04 12.23 -15.79
N TRP A 142 -14.76 12.52 -15.54
CA TRP A 142 -13.74 11.49 -15.41
C TRP A 142 -13.90 10.65 -14.14
N THR A 143 -14.32 11.23 -13.01
CA THR A 143 -14.66 10.42 -11.82
C THR A 143 -15.77 9.42 -12.13
N LEU A 144 -16.86 9.87 -12.78
CA LEU A 144 -17.97 8.97 -13.10
C LEU A 144 -17.55 7.89 -14.11
N LEU A 145 -16.73 8.26 -15.10
CA LEU A 145 -16.24 7.33 -16.12
C LEU A 145 -15.32 6.27 -15.50
N PHE A 146 -14.28 6.67 -14.77
CA PHE A 146 -13.34 5.74 -14.15
C PHE A 146 -13.97 4.95 -13.01
N GLY A 147 -14.84 5.58 -12.21
CA GLY A 147 -15.61 4.90 -11.17
C GLY A 147 -16.53 3.81 -11.74
N ALA A 148 -17.28 4.12 -12.80
CA ALA A 148 -18.10 3.15 -13.51
C ALA A 148 -17.25 2.04 -14.13
N LEU A 149 -16.14 2.38 -14.79
CA LEU A 149 -15.24 1.41 -15.39
C LEU A 149 -14.64 0.45 -14.36
N ALA A 150 -14.07 0.97 -13.27
CA ALA A 150 -13.48 0.18 -12.20
C ALA A 150 -14.53 -0.73 -11.54
N THR A 151 -15.74 -0.22 -11.31
CA THR A 151 -16.86 -0.99 -10.74
C THR A 151 -17.33 -2.09 -11.69
N LEU A 152 -17.53 -1.78 -12.97
CA LEU A 152 -17.96 -2.77 -13.99
C LEU A 152 -16.93 -3.88 -14.13
N LEU A 153 -15.64 -3.54 -14.12
CA LEU A 153 -14.57 -4.53 -14.11
C LEU A 153 -14.64 -5.37 -12.82
N ALA A 154 -14.88 -4.74 -11.66
CA ALA A 154 -14.92 -5.41 -10.36
C ALA A 154 -16.04 -6.46 -10.28
N VAL A 155 -17.20 -6.13 -10.87
CA VAL A 155 -18.38 -6.99 -10.97
C VAL A 155 -18.18 -8.09 -12.02
N SER A 156 -17.62 -7.76 -13.19
CA SER A 156 -17.41 -8.71 -14.28
C SER A 156 -16.34 -9.77 -13.98
N GLY A 157 -15.56 -9.54 -12.93
CA GLY A 157 -14.57 -10.50 -12.45
C GLY A 157 -13.34 -10.61 -13.36
N PRO A 158 -12.48 -11.62 -13.12
CA PRO A 158 -11.10 -11.65 -13.61
C PRO A 158 -10.88 -11.98 -15.10
N LEU A 159 -11.93 -12.11 -15.91
CA LEU A 159 -11.85 -12.77 -17.23
C LEU A 159 -12.07 -11.84 -18.43
N THR A 160 -12.24 -10.54 -18.25
CA THR A 160 -12.42 -9.55 -19.34
C THR A 160 -11.21 -9.46 -20.27
N PHE A 161 -11.45 -9.21 -21.57
CA PHE A 161 -10.41 -9.10 -22.60
C PHE A 161 -9.33 -8.07 -22.25
N VAL A 162 -9.75 -6.88 -21.77
CA VAL A 162 -8.86 -5.80 -21.32
C VAL A 162 -7.86 -6.31 -20.28
N ARG A 163 -8.32 -7.11 -19.32
CA ARG A 163 -7.47 -7.69 -18.28
C ARG A 163 -6.51 -8.75 -18.80
N ARG A 164 -6.89 -9.54 -19.81
CA ARG A 164 -5.94 -10.49 -20.44
C ARG A 164 -4.79 -9.76 -21.13
N PHE A 165 -5.07 -8.61 -21.72
CA PHE A 165 -4.07 -7.78 -22.35
C PHE A 165 -3.18 -7.08 -21.31
N LEU A 166 -3.77 -6.35 -20.37
CA LEU A 166 -3.04 -5.61 -19.34
C LEU A 166 -2.27 -6.53 -18.38
N ARG A 167 -2.78 -7.71 -18.01
CA ARG A 167 -1.96 -8.70 -17.27
C ARG A 167 -0.73 -9.19 -18.03
N LYS A 168 -0.78 -9.18 -19.37
CA LYS A 168 0.33 -9.65 -20.20
C LYS A 168 1.31 -8.52 -20.54
N TRP A 169 0.80 -7.32 -20.75
CA TRP A 169 1.55 -6.18 -21.30
C TRP A 169 1.59 -4.95 -20.40
N GLY A 170 0.69 -4.82 -19.43
CA GLY A 170 0.55 -3.67 -18.52
C GLY A 170 1.86 -3.34 -17.81
N LEU A 171 2.49 -4.34 -17.19
CA LEU A 171 3.82 -4.16 -16.58
C LEU A 171 4.86 -3.63 -17.59
N TRP A 172 4.88 -4.15 -18.82
CA TRP A 172 5.83 -3.68 -19.85
C TRP A 172 5.53 -2.26 -20.31
N ILE A 173 4.24 -1.92 -20.43
CA ILE A 173 3.77 -0.57 -20.78
C ILE A 173 4.18 0.41 -19.68
N LEU A 174 3.91 0.07 -18.42
CA LEU A 174 4.27 0.87 -17.26
C LEU A 174 5.79 1.07 -17.18
N LEU A 175 6.57 -0.01 -17.31
CA LEU A 175 8.03 0.08 -17.30
C LEU A 175 8.57 0.93 -18.44
N THR A 176 7.99 0.84 -19.63
CA THR A 176 8.37 1.67 -20.78
C THR A 176 8.08 3.14 -20.50
N ALA A 177 6.91 3.46 -19.95
CA ALA A 177 6.55 4.82 -19.57
C ALA A 177 7.51 5.38 -18.49
N CYS A 178 7.79 4.60 -17.45
CA CYS A 178 8.68 5.01 -16.35
C CYS A 178 10.15 5.16 -16.80
N ALA A 179 10.63 4.23 -17.64
CA ALA A 179 11.96 4.32 -18.23
C ALA A 179 12.09 5.55 -19.14
N TRP A 180 11.06 5.82 -19.96
CA TRP A 180 11.02 7.02 -20.78
C TRP A 180 11.01 8.30 -19.94
N LEU A 181 10.21 8.35 -18.87
CA LEU A 181 10.20 9.50 -17.95
C LEU A 181 11.56 9.69 -17.28
N THR A 182 12.21 8.61 -16.88
CA THR A 182 13.56 8.64 -16.31
C THR A 182 14.56 9.19 -17.32
N TRP A 183 14.54 8.71 -18.55
CA TRP A 183 15.39 9.25 -19.62
C TRP A 183 15.10 10.73 -19.90
N ASN A 184 13.82 11.12 -19.98
CA ASN A 184 13.41 12.50 -20.22
C ASN A 184 13.93 13.45 -19.13
N LEU A 185 13.85 13.02 -17.86
CA LEU A 185 14.42 13.75 -16.73
C LEU A 185 15.93 13.92 -16.91
N LEU A 186 16.66 12.83 -17.15
CA LEU A 186 18.12 12.87 -17.32
C LEU A 186 18.56 13.73 -18.52
N ALA A 187 17.74 13.81 -19.57
CA ALA A 187 18.05 14.56 -20.77
C ALA A 187 17.75 16.06 -20.65
N LYS A 188 16.82 16.47 -19.77
CA LYS A 188 16.32 17.85 -19.69
C LYS A 188 16.64 18.57 -18.39
N ALA A 189 16.76 17.85 -17.28
CA ALA A 189 17.03 18.46 -15.98
C ALA A 189 18.53 18.59 -15.73
N ASP A 190 18.94 19.72 -15.15
CA ASP A 190 20.26 19.85 -14.56
C ASP A 190 20.27 19.12 -13.21
N LEU A 191 20.88 17.94 -13.18
CA LEU A 191 20.91 17.08 -12.00
C LEU A 191 21.70 17.70 -10.83
N ALA A 192 22.71 18.52 -11.12
CA ALA A 192 23.50 19.17 -10.08
C ALA A 192 22.69 20.30 -9.43
N ALA A 193 22.02 21.12 -10.24
CA ALA A 193 21.10 22.13 -9.75
C ALA A 193 19.93 21.51 -8.97
N LEU A 194 19.35 20.43 -9.50
CA LEU A 194 18.25 19.70 -8.87
C LEU A 194 18.65 19.14 -7.50
N TRP A 195 19.84 18.56 -7.39
CA TRP A 195 20.35 18.04 -6.12
C TRP A 195 20.57 19.14 -5.07
N ALA A 196 20.96 20.34 -5.53
CA ALA A 196 21.16 21.51 -4.69
C ALA A 196 19.85 22.21 -4.28
N THR A 197 18.71 21.88 -4.89
CA THR A 197 17.41 22.44 -4.53
C THR A 197 17.06 22.10 -3.09
N SER A 198 17.09 23.11 -2.23
CA SER A 198 16.66 23.02 -0.83
C SER A 198 15.13 23.04 -0.74
N GLY A 199 14.58 22.26 0.19
CA GLY A 199 13.17 22.36 0.56
C GLY A 199 12.87 23.67 1.30
N ASP A 200 11.61 24.06 1.32
CA ASP A 200 11.11 25.24 2.03
C ASP A 200 10.96 25.03 3.56
N GLY A 201 11.24 23.81 4.05
CA GLY A 201 11.13 23.46 5.46
C GLY A 201 9.69 23.26 5.95
N SER A 202 8.69 23.27 5.06
CA SER A 202 7.29 23.02 5.40
C SER A 202 7.02 21.59 5.90
N LEU A 203 7.92 20.65 5.59
CA LEU A 203 7.82 19.26 5.98
C LEU A 203 9.07 18.82 6.77
N PRO A 204 8.93 18.44 8.04
CA PRO A 204 10.00 17.81 8.81
C PRO A 204 10.49 16.51 8.17
N PHE A 205 11.79 16.22 8.31
CA PHE A 205 12.39 14.99 7.79
C PHE A 205 11.67 13.73 8.30
N ALA A 206 11.33 13.69 9.59
CA ALA A 206 10.68 12.53 10.20
C ALA A 206 9.25 12.31 9.65
N SER A 207 8.51 13.39 9.37
CA SER A 207 7.22 13.32 8.68
C SER A 207 7.38 12.80 7.25
N GLY A 208 8.42 13.22 6.54
CA GLY A 208 8.73 12.69 5.22
C GLY A 208 9.08 11.20 5.24
N PHE A 209 9.83 10.76 6.25
CA PHE A 209 10.07 9.34 6.51
C PHE A 209 8.75 8.58 6.76
N ASP A 210 7.84 9.13 7.56
CA ASP A 210 6.53 8.54 7.87
C ASP A 210 5.63 8.41 6.63
N ILE A 211 5.68 9.39 5.72
CA ILE A 211 4.99 9.32 4.42
C ILE A 211 5.62 8.22 3.55
N ALA A 212 6.94 8.15 3.49
CA ALA A 212 7.64 7.16 2.66
C ALA A 212 7.43 5.71 3.14
N ILE A 213 7.48 5.48 4.44
CA ILE A 213 7.25 4.15 5.03
C ILE A 213 5.79 3.70 4.90
N ALA A 214 4.82 4.61 4.82
CA ALA A 214 3.40 4.27 4.70
C ALA A 214 3.10 3.40 3.45
N MET A 215 3.82 3.61 2.35
CA MET A 215 3.65 2.84 1.11
C MET A 215 3.84 1.33 1.30
N PRO A 216 5.01 0.83 1.74
CA PRO A 216 5.16 -0.60 2.04
C PRO A 216 4.31 -1.07 3.22
N LEU A 217 4.00 -0.22 4.21
CA LEU A 217 3.14 -0.61 5.33
C LEU A 217 1.70 -0.91 4.91
N SER A 218 1.19 -0.24 3.88
CA SER A 218 -0.15 -0.48 3.34
C SER A 218 -0.34 -1.93 2.85
N TRP A 219 0.75 -2.62 2.51
CA TRP A 219 0.72 -4.01 2.06
C TRP A 219 0.86 -5.06 3.17
N LEU A 220 1.18 -4.65 4.40
CA LEU A 220 1.32 -5.58 5.53
C LEU A 220 0.06 -6.44 5.78
N PRO A 221 -1.17 -5.91 5.65
CA PRO A 221 -2.38 -6.72 5.84
C PRO A 221 -2.70 -7.65 4.67
N LEU A 222 -1.91 -7.65 3.58
CA LEU A 222 -2.18 -8.39 2.35
C LEU A 222 -1.03 -9.32 1.94
N ILE A 223 0.20 -9.07 2.42
CA ILE A 223 1.38 -9.80 1.98
C ILE A 223 1.29 -11.32 2.13
N ALA A 224 0.67 -11.82 3.22
CA ALA A 224 0.59 -13.25 3.45
C ALA A 224 -0.37 -13.97 2.49
N ASP A 225 -1.27 -13.23 1.81
CA ASP A 225 -2.12 -13.79 0.76
C ASP A 225 -1.31 -14.26 -0.44
N TYR A 226 -0.15 -13.64 -0.68
CA TYR A 226 0.80 -14.04 -1.70
C TYR A 226 1.90 -14.93 -1.12
N SER A 227 2.49 -14.56 0.00
CA SER A 227 3.67 -15.25 0.55
C SER A 227 3.37 -16.64 1.11
N ARG A 228 2.10 -16.97 1.38
CA ARG A 228 1.66 -18.34 1.74
C ARG A 228 1.93 -19.39 0.65
N PHE A 229 2.10 -18.95 -0.59
CA PHE A 229 2.51 -19.79 -1.72
C PHE A 229 4.03 -19.82 -1.91
N GLY A 230 4.81 -19.17 -1.02
CA GLY A 230 6.26 -19.08 -1.10
C GLY A 230 6.97 -20.38 -0.69
N GLN A 231 7.98 -20.78 -1.47
CA GLN A 231 8.74 -22.02 -1.24
C GLN A 231 9.64 -21.97 0.00
N ARG A 232 10.38 -20.87 0.20
CA ARG A 232 11.39 -20.72 1.26
C ARG A 232 11.33 -19.33 1.87
N ALA A 233 11.39 -19.25 3.20
CA ALA A 233 11.37 -17.98 3.94
C ALA A 233 12.44 -16.99 3.47
N LYS A 234 13.68 -17.44 3.21
CA LYS A 234 14.76 -16.58 2.69
C LYS A 234 14.43 -15.99 1.31
N SER A 235 13.79 -16.79 0.45
CA SER A 235 13.40 -16.36 -0.90
C SER A 235 12.21 -15.41 -0.85
N VAL A 236 11.26 -15.64 0.07
CA VAL A 236 10.16 -14.71 0.34
C VAL A 236 10.69 -13.39 0.84
N PHE A 237 11.55 -13.42 1.85
CA PHE A 237 12.13 -12.22 2.43
C PHE A 237 12.93 -11.42 1.38
N GLY A 238 13.89 -12.06 0.71
CA GLY A 238 14.77 -11.38 -0.24
C GLY A 238 14.06 -10.89 -1.49
N GLY A 239 13.15 -11.70 -2.05
CA GLY A 239 12.35 -11.32 -3.22
C GLY A 239 11.46 -10.13 -2.93
N THR A 240 10.68 -10.19 -1.84
CA THR A 240 9.81 -9.09 -1.40
C THR A 240 10.61 -7.82 -1.11
N ALA A 241 11.65 -7.91 -0.28
CA ALA A 241 12.41 -6.73 0.14
C ALA A 241 13.07 -6.05 -1.07
N ALA A 242 13.77 -6.79 -1.92
CA ALA A 242 14.46 -6.21 -3.07
C ALA A 242 13.50 -5.70 -4.14
N GLY A 243 12.45 -6.47 -4.47
CA GLY A 243 11.48 -6.09 -5.49
C GLY A 243 10.79 -4.78 -5.15
N PHE A 244 10.15 -4.72 -3.97
CA PHE A 244 9.45 -3.52 -3.54
C PHE A 244 10.39 -2.33 -3.37
N PHE A 245 11.57 -2.54 -2.76
CA PHE A 245 12.51 -1.46 -2.53
C PHE A 245 12.93 -0.78 -3.82
N ILE A 246 13.31 -1.56 -4.85
CA ILE A 246 13.80 -1.01 -6.11
C ILE A 246 12.67 -0.25 -6.82
N GLY A 247 11.48 -0.82 -6.92
CA GLY A 247 10.33 -0.15 -7.55
C GLY A 247 9.96 1.13 -6.82
N ASN A 248 9.74 1.03 -5.50
CA ASN A 248 9.26 2.13 -4.67
C ASN A 248 10.28 3.27 -4.59
N PHE A 249 11.57 2.94 -4.38
CA PHE A 249 12.64 3.93 -4.35
C PHE A 249 12.78 4.63 -5.71
N TRP A 250 12.74 3.90 -6.82
CA TRP A 250 12.85 4.49 -8.16
C TRP A 250 11.71 5.47 -8.43
N LEU A 251 10.46 5.07 -8.22
CA LEU A 251 9.30 5.86 -8.60
C LEU A 251 9.09 7.03 -7.64
N MET A 252 9.21 6.85 -6.32
CA MET A 252 9.14 8.01 -5.42
C MET A 252 10.24 9.02 -5.74
N SER A 253 11.46 8.56 -6.07
CA SER A 253 12.54 9.47 -6.45
C SER A 253 12.26 10.21 -7.75
N LEU A 254 11.66 9.53 -8.72
CA LEU A 254 11.21 10.14 -9.97
C LEU A 254 10.12 11.18 -9.73
N GLY A 255 9.19 10.91 -8.81
CA GLY A 255 8.13 11.86 -8.40
C GLY A 255 8.70 13.15 -7.79
N VAL A 256 9.67 13.02 -6.87
CA VAL A 256 10.39 14.18 -6.30
C VAL A 256 11.05 14.99 -7.42
N ALA A 257 11.85 14.32 -8.25
CA ALA A 257 12.62 14.96 -9.28
C ALA A 257 11.75 15.69 -10.32
N TYR A 258 10.66 15.07 -10.78
CA TYR A 258 9.71 15.70 -11.71
C TYR A 258 9.01 16.91 -11.10
N THR A 259 8.64 16.81 -9.82
CA THR A 259 8.00 17.91 -9.11
C THR A 259 8.93 19.10 -8.99
N LEU A 260 10.18 18.88 -8.61
CA LEU A 260 11.16 19.96 -8.46
C LEU A 260 11.66 20.52 -9.79
N ALA A 261 11.79 19.69 -10.84
CA ALA A 261 12.38 20.11 -12.10
C ALA A 261 11.39 20.76 -13.07
N PHE A 262 10.12 20.34 -13.06
CA PHE A 262 9.19 20.66 -14.14
C PHE A 262 7.81 21.15 -13.68
N ALA A 263 7.49 21.08 -12.39
CA ALA A 263 6.21 21.56 -11.91
C ALA A 263 6.24 23.06 -11.54
N PRO A 264 5.14 23.80 -11.79
CA PRO A 264 4.98 25.14 -11.24
C PRO A 264 4.92 25.10 -9.71
N SER A 265 5.60 26.04 -9.05
CA SER A 265 5.60 26.14 -7.58
C SER A 265 4.20 26.46 -7.03
N GLY A 266 3.79 25.77 -5.98
CA GLY A 266 2.53 26.05 -5.26
C GLY A 266 1.27 25.37 -5.85
N GLU A 267 1.41 24.56 -6.88
CA GLU A 267 0.29 23.81 -7.48
C GLU A 267 -0.03 22.53 -6.70
N VAL A 268 -1.30 22.31 -6.38
CA VAL A 268 -1.77 21.10 -5.67
C VAL A 268 -1.53 19.82 -6.50
N ASN A 269 -1.61 19.94 -7.83
CA ASN A 269 -1.40 18.85 -8.79
C ASN A 269 -0.05 18.96 -9.52
N ALA A 270 0.96 19.53 -8.86
CA ALA A 270 2.29 19.81 -9.41
C ALA A 270 2.88 18.65 -10.23
N LEU A 271 2.90 17.43 -9.67
CA LEU A 271 3.41 16.26 -10.36
C LEU A 271 2.62 15.95 -11.64
N LEU A 272 1.29 15.92 -11.57
CA LEU A 272 0.45 15.58 -12.72
C LEU A 272 0.59 16.63 -13.83
N LEU A 273 0.75 17.91 -13.48
CA LEU A 273 1.05 18.98 -14.44
C LEU A 273 2.39 18.76 -15.14
N ALA A 274 3.43 18.41 -14.38
CA ALA A 274 4.75 18.09 -14.91
C ALA A 274 4.70 16.87 -15.86
N LEU A 275 4.03 15.79 -15.44
CA LEU A 275 3.89 14.56 -16.23
C LEU A 275 3.04 14.78 -17.50
N ALA A 276 1.95 15.56 -17.41
CA ALA A 276 1.13 15.90 -18.57
C ALA A 276 1.90 16.78 -19.60
N GLY A 277 2.91 17.52 -19.15
CA GLY A 277 3.82 18.27 -20.03
C GLY A 277 4.93 17.43 -20.65
N ALA A 278 5.24 16.27 -20.07
CA ALA A 278 6.29 15.40 -20.57
C ALA A 278 5.76 14.52 -21.72
N GLY A 279 6.41 14.58 -22.88
CA GLY A 279 6.14 13.64 -23.98
C GLY A 279 4.70 13.71 -24.49
N LEU A 280 4.13 14.92 -24.55
CA LEU A 280 2.72 15.16 -24.90
C LEU A 280 1.72 14.47 -23.97
N GLY A 281 2.13 14.08 -22.75
CA GLY A 281 1.30 13.37 -21.79
C GLY A 281 1.12 11.88 -22.08
N ILE A 282 1.79 11.34 -23.10
CA ILE A 282 1.73 9.91 -23.46
C ILE A 282 2.17 9.02 -22.29
N PRO A 283 3.30 9.27 -21.60
CA PRO A 283 3.71 8.41 -20.48
C PRO A 283 2.67 8.40 -19.35
N LEU A 284 2.07 9.56 -19.05
CA LEU A 284 1.00 9.66 -18.06
C LEU A 284 -0.21 8.81 -18.48
N LEU A 285 -0.66 8.90 -19.75
CA LEU A 285 -1.72 8.04 -20.28
C LEU A 285 -1.41 6.54 -20.13
N LEU A 286 -0.17 6.13 -20.41
CA LEU A 286 0.25 4.74 -20.27
C LEU A 286 0.24 4.26 -18.81
N ILE A 287 0.59 5.13 -17.87
CA ILE A 287 0.50 4.86 -16.43
C ILE A 287 -0.97 4.76 -15.99
N LEU A 288 -1.86 5.63 -16.49
CA LEU A 288 -3.30 5.59 -16.16
C LEU A 288 -3.98 4.27 -16.56
N LEU A 289 -3.48 3.60 -17.61
CA LEU A 289 -3.97 2.27 -17.98
C LEU A 289 -3.70 1.23 -16.89
N ASP A 290 -2.56 1.35 -16.20
CA ASP A 290 -2.20 0.47 -15.08
C ASP A 290 -3.04 0.79 -13.83
N GLU A 291 -3.27 2.08 -13.53
CA GLU A 291 -4.09 2.48 -12.38
C GLU A 291 -5.55 2.02 -12.45
N THR A 292 -6.06 1.83 -13.67
CA THR A 292 -7.38 1.24 -13.85
C THR A 292 -7.43 -0.19 -13.31
N GLU A 293 -6.34 -0.96 -13.42
CA GLU A 293 -6.25 -2.31 -12.83
C GLU A 293 -6.13 -2.25 -11.30
N ASN A 294 -5.40 -1.27 -10.75
CA ASN A 294 -5.25 -1.08 -9.30
C ASN A 294 -6.60 -0.74 -8.64
N ALA A 295 -7.32 0.27 -9.16
CA ALA A 295 -8.64 0.66 -8.66
C ALA A 295 -9.63 -0.51 -8.67
N PHE A 296 -9.63 -1.28 -9.75
CA PHE A 296 -10.42 -2.50 -9.86
C PHE A 296 -10.02 -3.54 -8.80
N ALA A 297 -8.71 -3.78 -8.64
CA ALA A 297 -8.19 -4.80 -7.73
C ALA A 297 -8.56 -4.48 -6.28
N ASP A 298 -8.54 -3.21 -5.90
CA ASP A 298 -8.96 -2.75 -4.58
C ASP A 298 -10.45 -2.98 -4.32
N ILE A 299 -11.32 -2.54 -5.25
CA ILE A 299 -12.78 -2.74 -5.13
C ILE A 299 -13.11 -4.23 -5.05
N HIS A 300 -12.48 -5.05 -5.90
CA HIS A 300 -12.71 -6.49 -5.91
C HIS A 300 -12.19 -7.15 -4.64
N SER A 301 -11.00 -6.80 -4.15
CA SER A 301 -10.42 -7.36 -2.93
C SER A 301 -11.23 -6.97 -1.69
N ALA A 302 -11.73 -5.73 -1.65
CA ALA A 302 -12.64 -5.25 -0.62
C ALA A 302 -13.97 -6.04 -0.64
N ALA A 303 -14.51 -6.30 -1.83
CA ALA A 303 -15.75 -7.07 -1.99
C ALA A 303 -15.59 -8.54 -1.56
N VAL A 304 -14.49 -9.19 -1.96
CA VAL A 304 -14.18 -10.58 -1.54
C VAL A 304 -13.99 -10.64 -0.03
N SER A 305 -13.27 -9.70 0.57
CA SER A 305 -13.09 -9.62 2.02
C SER A 305 -14.41 -9.43 2.76
N SER A 306 -15.31 -8.60 2.21
CA SER A 306 -16.65 -8.36 2.77
C SER A 306 -17.58 -9.57 2.63
N ALA A 307 -17.43 -10.36 1.57
CA ALA A 307 -18.18 -11.60 1.36
C ALA A 307 -17.75 -12.73 2.30
N LEU A 308 -16.58 -12.62 2.93
CA LEU A 308 -16.17 -13.54 4.01
C LEU A 308 -16.87 -13.20 5.33
N LEU A 309 -17.25 -11.93 5.52
CA LEU A 309 -17.93 -11.44 6.72
C LEU A 309 -19.47 -11.45 6.59
N SER A 310 -19.97 -11.38 5.35
CA SER A 310 -21.40 -11.34 5.03
C SER A 310 -21.76 -12.43 4.02
N ARG A 311 -22.98 -12.96 4.06
CA ARG A 311 -23.43 -13.97 3.07
C ARG A 311 -23.88 -13.34 1.74
N ILE A 312 -23.41 -12.13 1.43
CA ILE A 312 -23.79 -11.38 0.22
C ILE A 312 -22.85 -11.79 -0.93
N LYS A 313 -23.41 -11.87 -2.14
CA LYS A 313 -22.66 -12.16 -3.37
C LYS A 313 -21.61 -11.08 -3.64
N VAL A 314 -20.40 -11.49 -4.05
CA VAL A 314 -19.25 -10.61 -4.30
C VAL A 314 -19.60 -9.52 -5.31
N GLU A 315 -20.40 -9.82 -6.33
CA GLU A 315 -20.80 -8.87 -7.37
C GLU A 315 -21.62 -7.69 -6.79
N HIS A 316 -22.49 -7.95 -5.81
CA HIS A 316 -23.30 -6.91 -5.19
C HIS A 316 -22.46 -6.05 -4.24
N LEU A 317 -21.52 -6.68 -3.54
CA LEU A 317 -20.57 -5.96 -2.68
C LEU A 317 -19.60 -5.12 -3.51
N ALA A 318 -19.11 -5.64 -4.64
CA ALA A 318 -18.25 -4.91 -5.56
C ALA A 318 -18.98 -3.69 -6.15
N LEU A 319 -20.26 -3.84 -6.51
CA LEU A 319 -21.10 -2.72 -6.94
C LEU A 319 -21.23 -1.66 -5.84
N ALA A 320 -21.60 -2.06 -4.62
CA ALA A 320 -21.77 -1.14 -3.50
C ALA A 320 -20.46 -0.41 -3.14
N ILE A 321 -19.35 -1.15 -3.06
CA ILE A 321 -18.02 -0.61 -2.76
C ILE A 321 -17.56 0.33 -3.88
N GLY A 322 -17.75 -0.05 -5.15
CA GLY A 322 -17.39 0.81 -6.29
C GLY A 322 -18.17 2.13 -6.30
N VAL A 323 -19.46 2.10 -5.94
CA VAL A 323 -20.25 3.32 -5.73
C VAL A 323 -19.68 4.16 -4.59
N VAL A 324 -19.33 3.55 -3.45
CA VAL A 324 -18.72 4.26 -2.32
C VAL A 324 -17.38 4.89 -2.72
N CYS A 325 -16.48 4.16 -3.40
CA CYS A 325 -15.21 4.70 -3.90
C CYS A 325 -15.44 5.90 -4.84
N THR A 326 -16.43 5.79 -5.75
CA THR A 326 -16.78 6.87 -6.67
C THR A 326 -17.32 8.10 -5.94
N LEU A 327 -18.18 7.90 -4.93
CA LEU A 327 -18.71 8.99 -4.11
C LEU A 327 -17.62 9.67 -3.29
N ILE A 328 -16.70 8.90 -2.68
CA ILE A 328 -15.54 9.46 -1.99
C ILE A 328 -14.69 10.25 -2.99
N ALA A 329 -14.42 9.70 -4.18
CA ALA A 329 -13.67 10.39 -5.21
C ALA A 329 -14.34 11.71 -5.61
N CYS A 330 -15.67 11.77 -5.76
CA CYS A 330 -16.39 13.01 -6.06
C CYS A 330 -16.20 14.11 -5.00
N LEU A 331 -16.03 13.73 -3.73
CA LEU A 331 -16.04 14.67 -2.59
C LEU A 331 -14.65 14.98 -2.04
N ALA A 332 -13.70 14.06 -2.19
CA ALA A 332 -12.37 14.17 -1.62
C ALA A 332 -11.37 14.77 -2.63
N PRO A 333 -10.54 15.75 -2.22
CA PRO A 333 -9.45 16.26 -3.03
C PRO A 333 -8.20 15.37 -2.90
N LEU A 334 -7.35 15.38 -3.93
CA LEU A 334 -6.07 14.67 -3.93
C LEU A 334 -5.17 15.08 -2.75
N ALA A 335 -5.30 16.32 -2.25
CA ALA A 335 -4.56 16.81 -1.09
C ALA A 335 -4.76 15.96 0.20
N GLN A 336 -5.86 15.21 0.31
CA GLN A 336 -6.07 14.30 1.45
C GLN A 336 -5.23 13.02 1.38
N TYR A 337 -4.50 12.79 0.28
CA TYR A 337 -3.70 11.58 0.09
C TYR A 337 -2.64 11.39 1.18
N GLN A 338 -1.97 12.47 1.59
CA GLN A 338 -1.01 12.41 2.70
C GLN A 338 -1.67 11.92 4.00
N ASN A 339 -2.83 12.49 4.35
CA ASN A 339 -3.55 12.12 5.56
C ASN A 339 -4.00 10.65 5.52
N PHE A 340 -4.38 10.16 4.35
CA PHE A 340 -4.71 8.76 4.14
C PHE A 340 -3.50 7.83 4.37
N LEU A 341 -2.32 8.16 3.82
CA LEU A 341 -1.09 7.40 4.06
C LEU A 341 -0.72 7.36 5.55
N LEU A 342 -0.78 8.50 6.24
CA LEU A 342 -0.49 8.59 7.67
C LEU A 342 -1.53 7.81 8.50
N LEU A 343 -2.80 7.81 8.11
CA LEU A 343 -3.83 7.02 8.77
C LEU A 343 -3.55 5.51 8.67
N ILE A 344 -3.13 5.03 7.49
CA ILE A 344 -2.67 3.64 7.31
C ILE A 344 -1.50 3.34 8.26
N GLY A 345 -0.49 4.20 8.26
CA GLY A 345 0.68 4.08 9.13
C GLY A 345 0.30 4.00 10.61
N SER A 346 -0.64 4.86 11.04
CA SER A 346 -1.11 4.94 12.43
C SER A 346 -1.71 3.65 12.95
N VAL A 347 -2.39 2.91 12.07
CA VAL A 347 -3.11 1.69 12.43
C VAL A 347 -2.21 0.48 12.30
N PHE A 348 -1.57 0.32 11.14
CA PHE A 348 -0.89 -0.92 10.78
C PHE A 348 0.54 -1.00 11.31
N ALA A 349 1.27 0.10 11.46
CA ALA A 349 2.59 0.06 12.08
C ALA A 349 2.57 -0.52 13.51
N PRO A 350 1.75 -0.01 14.45
CA PRO A 350 1.68 -0.59 15.79
C PRO A 350 1.08 -2.00 15.79
N LEU A 351 0.10 -2.28 14.92
CA LEU A 351 -0.46 -3.63 14.79
C LEU A 351 0.63 -4.66 14.48
N PHE A 352 1.47 -4.37 13.49
CA PHE A 352 2.51 -5.29 13.09
C PHE A 352 3.72 -5.29 14.02
N GLY A 353 3.93 -4.25 14.83
CA GLY A 353 4.78 -4.31 16.02
C GLY A 353 4.35 -5.42 16.98
N VAL A 354 3.05 -5.49 17.31
CA VAL A 354 2.47 -6.57 18.14
C VAL A 354 2.62 -7.94 17.47
N VAL A 355 2.26 -8.04 16.18
CA VAL A 355 2.29 -9.32 15.44
C VAL A 355 3.70 -9.89 15.34
N LEU A 356 4.70 -9.06 15.02
CA LEU A 356 6.09 -9.48 14.87
C LEU A 356 6.67 -9.98 16.21
N VAL A 357 6.44 -9.24 17.31
CA VAL A 357 6.88 -9.65 18.65
C VAL A 357 6.18 -10.94 19.09
N ASP A 358 4.87 -11.02 18.92
CA ASP A 358 4.10 -12.22 19.27
C ASP A 358 4.59 -13.45 18.51
N HIS A 359 4.80 -13.33 17.19
CA HIS A 359 5.18 -14.46 16.36
C HIS A 359 6.64 -14.88 16.54
N PHE A 360 7.59 -13.93 16.45
CA PHE A 360 9.01 -14.26 16.43
C PHE A 360 9.63 -14.41 17.82
N ILE A 361 9.13 -13.68 18.84
CA ILE A 361 9.71 -13.68 20.18
C ILE A 361 8.89 -14.56 21.12
N LEU A 362 7.59 -14.28 21.28
CA LEU A 362 6.78 -14.97 22.30
C LEU A 362 6.39 -16.41 21.91
N ARG A 363 6.03 -16.64 20.65
CA ARG A 363 5.64 -17.98 20.14
C ARG A 363 6.78 -18.75 19.51
N GLY A 364 7.96 -18.17 19.35
CA GLY A 364 9.11 -18.84 18.72
C GLY A 364 8.80 -19.42 17.32
N ARG A 365 8.00 -18.72 16.52
CA ARG A 365 7.52 -19.14 15.18
C ARG A 365 6.52 -20.32 15.17
N SER A 366 5.95 -20.69 16.31
CA SER A 366 4.87 -21.68 16.37
C SER A 366 3.63 -21.20 15.61
N GLY A 367 3.13 -22.05 14.71
CA GLY A 367 1.88 -21.84 13.96
C GLY A 367 0.62 -22.32 14.67
N GLN A 368 0.73 -22.81 15.91
CA GLN A 368 -0.44 -23.29 16.65
C GLN A 368 -1.35 -22.11 17.02
N VAL A 369 -2.60 -22.18 16.58
CA VAL A 369 -3.67 -21.28 17.01
C VAL A 369 -3.95 -21.64 18.46
N ALA A 370 -3.68 -20.74 19.42
CA ALA A 370 -4.19 -20.94 20.76
C ALA A 370 -5.73 -20.97 20.68
N GLU A 371 -6.35 -22.05 21.15
CA GLU A 371 -7.81 -22.11 21.29
C GLU A 371 -8.27 -21.01 22.25
N GLY A 372 -8.92 -19.97 21.73
CA GLY A 372 -9.40 -18.87 22.56
C GLY A 372 -9.82 -17.63 21.78
N GLY A 373 -10.92 -17.02 22.23
CA GLY A 373 -11.61 -15.89 21.61
C GLY A 373 -10.77 -14.63 21.39
N LEU A 374 -10.84 -13.65 22.31
CA LEU A 374 -10.31 -12.30 22.11
C LEU A 374 -9.03 -12.09 22.93
N ARG A 375 -7.88 -11.82 22.29
CA ARG A 375 -6.61 -11.57 23.00
C ARG A 375 -6.51 -10.11 23.43
N TRP A 376 -7.19 -9.77 24.53
CA TRP A 376 -7.34 -8.39 25.01
C TRP A 376 -6.01 -7.66 25.19
N MET A 377 -4.98 -8.37 25.64
CA MET A 377 -3.64 -7.82 25.84
C MET A 377 -2.96 -7.38 24.55
N SER A 378 -3.06 -8.18 23.48
CA SER A 378 -2.54 -7.81 22.17
C SER A 378 -3.27 -6.59 21.61
N LEU A 379 -4.58 -6.47 21.88
CA LEU A 379 -5.37 -5.30 21.50
C LEU A 379 -5.01 -4.06 22.31
N LEU A 380 -4.75 -4.19 23.62
CA LEU A 380 -4.30 -3.07 24.45
C LEU A 380 -2.89 -2.60 24.05
N ALA A 381 -1.97 -3.51 23.74
CA ALA A 381 -0.66 -3.17 23.22
C ALA A 381 -0.76 -2.41 21.88
N TRP A 382 -1.63 -2.88 20.98
CA TRP A 382 -1.92 -2.19 19.74
C TRP A 382 -2.53 -0.80 19.97
N LEU A 383 -3.52 -0.67 20.86
CA LEU A 383 -4.14 0.61 21.21
C LEU A 383 -3.12 1.58 21.81
N GLY A 384 -2.18 1.11 22.63
CA GLY A 384 -1.09 1.92 23.17
C GLY A 384 -0.17 2.47 22.06
N GLY A 385 0.16 1.65 21.06
CA GLY A 385 0.88 2.10 19.88
C GLY A 385 0.10 3.10 19.02
N LEU A 386 -1.18 2.83 18.74
CA LEU A 386 -2.07 3.74 18.00
C LEU A 386 -2.19 5.10 18.71
N SER A 387 -2.34 5.09 20.04
CA SER A 387 -2.39 6.31 20.85
C SER A 387 -1.06 7.07 20.79
N THR A 388 0.06 6.36 20.87
CA THR A 388 1.40 6.95 20.72
C THR A 388 1.57 7.61 19.35
N TYR A 389 1.10 6.98 18.29
CA TYR A 389 1.16 7.54 16.95
C TYR A 389 0.45 8.89 16.88
N HIS A 390 -0.82 8.95 17.30
CA HIS A 390 -1.59 10.19 17.23
C HIS A 390 -1.09 11.26 18.19
N LEU A 391 -0.53 10.90 19.35
CA LEU A 391 0.11 11.86 20.25
C LEU A 391 1.35 12.48 19.60
N LEU A 392 2.24 11.68 19.00
CA LEU A 392 3.45 12.18 18.36
C LEU A 392 3.15 12.96 17.10
N ALA A 393 2.24 12.47 16.25
CA ALA A 393 1.86 13.16 15.01
C ALA A 393 1.29 14.57 15.28
N ASN A 394 0.59 14.76 16.40
CA ASN A 394 -0.03 16.06 16.75
C ASN A 394 0.88 16.96 17.59
N LEU A 395 1.67 16.40 18.52
CA LEU A 395 2.47 17.19 19.48
C LEU A 395 3.93 17.35 19.08
N TYR A 396 4.51 16.35 18.39
CA TYR A 396 5.94 16.29 18.07
C TYR A 396 6.19 15.73 16.66
N PRO A 397 5.67 16.39 15.59
CA PRO A 397 5.84 15.91 14.21
C PRO A 397 7.32 15.77 13.80
N GLU A 398 8.22 16.56 14.40
CA GLU A 398 9.67 16.50 14.19
C GLU A 398 10.31 15.14 14.53
N VAL A 399 9.67 14.36 15.40
CA VAL A 399 10.17 13.05 15.84
C VAL A 399 9.72 11.92 14.91
N GLY A 400 8.60 12.12 14.21
CA GLY A 400 7.89 11.05 13.50
C GLY A 400 7.13 10.14 14.46
N ALA A 401 6.03 9.57 13.97
CA ALA A 401 5.08 8.79 14.74
C ALA A 401 5.18 7.27 14.45
N THR A 402 5.53 6.88 13.23
CA THR A 402 5.39 5.48 12.77
C THR A 402 6.29 4.51 13.53
N LEU A 403 7.59 4.79 13.55
CA LEU A 403 8.57 3.93 14.22
C LEU A 403 8.38 3.87 15.74
N PRO A 404 8.22 5.01 16.45
CA PRO A 404 7.94 4.97 17.88
C PRO A 404 6.66 4.19 18.21
N ALA A 405 5.57 4.38 17.45
CA ALA A 405 4.33 3.64 17.66
C ALA A 405 4.52 2.12 17.49
N LEU A 406 5.26 1.70 16.47
CA LEU A 406 5.60 0.29 16.23
C LEU A 406 6.40 -0.29 17.39
N ILE A 407 7.44 0.42 17.84
CA ILE A 407 8.32 -0.02 18.93
C ILE A 407 7.53 -0.11 20.24
N VAL A 408 6.76 0.93 20.58
CA VAL A 408 5.94 0.95 21.81
C VAL A 408 4.94 -0.20 21.81
N ALA A 409 4.23 -0.42 20.71
CA ALA A 409 3.28 -1.54 20.61
C ALA A 409 3.98 -2.90 20.78
N GLY A 410 5.14 -3.08 20.15
CA GLY A 410 5.94 -4.30 20.30
C GLY A 410 6.47 -4.51 21.71
N VAL A 411 7.00 -3.47 22.35
CA VAL A 411 7.48 -3.54 23.74
C VAL A 411 6.34 -3.82 24.71
N LEU A 412 5.19 -3.16 24.55
CA LEU A 412 4.00 -3.45 25.34
C LEU A 412 3.58 -4.92 25.16
N GLN A 413 3.57 -5.43 23.93
CA GLN A 413 3.27 -6.85 23.69
C GLN A 413 4.27 -7.78 24.39
N LEU A 414 5.55 -7.45 24.38
CA LEU A 414 6.58 -8.25 25.04
C LEU A 414 6.38 -8.29 26.56
N LEU A 415 6.17 -7.13 27.18
CA LEU A 415 5.97 -7.00 28.63
C LEU A 415 4.69 -7.71 29.09
N ILE A 416 3.60 -7.46 28.38
CA ILE A 416 2.27 -7.96 28.71
C ILE A 416 2.17 -9.46 28.40
N GLY A 417 2.64 -9.89 27.23
CA GLY A 417 2.62 -11.29 26.80
C GLY A 417 3.61 -12.18 27.55
N GLY A 418 4.77 -11.64 27.94
CA GLY A 418 5.77 -12.34 28.75
C GLY A 418 5.28 -12.65 30.17
N ALA A 419 4.45 -11.78 30.75
CA ALA A 419 3.85 -12.01 32.07
C ALA A 419 2.90 -13.22 32.08
N ILE A 420 2.13 -13.44 31.01
CA ILE A 420 1.18 -14.57 30.92
C ILE A 420 1.83 -15.89 30.50
N ASN A 421 2.83 -15.86 29.62
CA ASN A 421 3.51 -17.10 29.23
C ASN A 421 4.35 -17.69 30.37
N ARG A 422 4.78 -16.85 31.34
CA ARG A 422 5.38 -17.33 32.59
C ARG A 422 4.41 -18.15 33.44
N ASP A 423 3.12 -17.85 33.41
CA ASP A 423 2.09 -18.63 34.13
C ASP A 423 1.65 -19.91 33.38
N ARG A 424 2.03 -20.08 32.10
CA ARG A 424 1.76 -21.28 31.30
C ARG A 424 2.90 -22.30 31.31
N GLY A 425 3.96 -22.05 32.06
CA GLY A 425 5.11 -22.96 32.17
C GLY A 425 4.94 -24.00 33.26
N THR A 426 4.25 -25.12 32.97
CA THR A 426 4.67 -26.50 33.30
C THR A 426 3.68 -27.51 32.72
N VAL A 427 3.91 -28.00 31.51
CA VAL A 427 3.60 -29.39 31.19
C VAL A 427 4.85 -29.97 30.52
N PRO A 428 5.51 -30.98 31.12
CA PRO A 428 6.70 -31.58 30.55
C PRO A 428 6.40 -32.27 29.22
N THR A 429 7.44 -32.26 28.39
CA THR A 429 7.68 -32.89 27.08
C THR A 429 6.91 -34.15 26.74
#